data_AF-A0A2L2SZD5-F1
#
_entry.id   AF-A0A2L2SZD5-F1
#
_cell.length_a   1.000
_cell.length_b   1.000
_cell.length_c   1.000
_cell.angle_alpha   90.00
_cell.angle_beta   90.00
_cell.angle_gamma   90.00
#
_symmetry.space_group_name_H-M   'P 1'
#
loop_
_entity.id
_entity.type
_entity.pdbx_description
1 polymer ?
#
loop_
_entity_poly.entity_id
_entity_poly.type
_entity_poly.pdbx_seq_one_letter_code
_entity_poly.pdbx_strand_id
1 'polypeptide(L)'
;MAGTQSLATSLPIAHYYILANPSIMTRLRKEPEENPLGTLEELDRLPYLDAVQMEAFRLDFGLTLIQQTDEDIFPDPWTFRPERWLGEVGSARRKYFLSFNKSLRRCLDINLAKAELCMDLAVAALWDIYLYKTDDSDVTFLYDYFVDTQARLKCHQSQSSW
;
A
#
# COMPACT_ATOMS: atom_id res chain seq x y z
N MET A 1 5.02 -6.49 18.92
CA MET A 1 5.40 -7.03 17.60
C MET A 1 4.29 -6.88 16.54
N ALA A 2 3.02 -6.64 16.89
CA ALA A 2 1.90 -6.60 15.95
C ALA A 2 1.86 -5.40 14.97
N GLY A 3 2.50 -4.26 15.32
CA GLY A 3 2.60 -3.09 14.42
C GLY A 3 3.89 -3.08 13.58
N THR A 4 5.04 -3.31 14.22
CA THR A 4 6.36 -3.15 13.56
C THR A 4 6.60 -4.11 12.40
N GLN A 5 6.19 -5.39 12.54
CA GLN A 5 6.49 -6.39 11.53
C GLN A 5 5.58 -6.27 10.31
N SER A 6 4.28 -6.07 10.51
CA SER A 6 3.28 -5.93 9.43
C SER A 6 3.50 -4.66 8.61
N LEU A 7 3.97 -3.58 9.22
CA LEU A 7 4.30 -2.37 8.46
C LEU A 7 5.62 -2.50 7.71
N ALA A 8 6.57 -3.25 8.26
CA ALA A 8 7.82 -3.55 7.57
C ALA A 8 7.63 -4.39 6.29
N THR A 9 6.45 -4.99 6.07
CA THR A 9 6.08 -5.68 4.82
C THR A 9 5.23 -4.78 3.93
N SER A 10 4.18 -4.14 4.47
CA SER A 10 3.32 -3.22 3.72
C SER A 10 4.08 -2.05 3.05
N LEU A 11 5.08 -1.47 3.72
CA LEU A 11 5.84 -0.32 3.23
C LEU A 11 6.66 -0.66 1.97
N PRO A 12 7.50 -1.72 1.95
CA PRO A 12 8.19 -2.16 0.74
C PRO A 12 7.27 -2.49 -0.43
N ILE A 13 6.13 -3.17 -0.20
CA ILE A 13 5.12 -3.43 -1.26
C ILE A 13 4.72 -2.12 -1.92
N ALA A 14 4.25 -1.17 -1.10
CA ALA A 14 3.72 0.09 -1.60
C ALA A 14 4.79 0.83 -2.39
N HIS A 15 6.00 0.96 -1.84
CA HIS A 15 7.12 1.58 -2.52
C HIS A 15 7.48 0.89 -3.83
N TYR A 16 7.62 -0.44 -3.84
CA TYR A 16 7.96 -1.17 -5.05
C TYR A 16 6.95 -0.90 -6.16
N TYR A 17 5.66 -1.11 -5.90
CA TYR A 17 4.66 -1.02 -6.96
C TYR A 17 4.43 0.40 -7.45
N ILE A 18 4.58 1.41 -6.59
CA ILE A 18 4.50 2.82 -7.02
C ILE A 18 5.72 3.19 -7.86
N LEU A 19 6.93 2.73 -7.48
CA LEU A 19 8.16 3.04 -8.21
C LEU A 19 8.30 2.22 -9.50
N ALA A 20 7.81 0.98 -9.52
CA ALA A 20 7.80 0.11 -10.69
C ALA A 20 6.79 0.57 -11.74
N ASN A 21 5.73 1.29 -11.34
CA ASN A 21 4.68 1.79 -12.23
C ASN A 21 4.66 3.33 -12.24
N PRO A 22 5.34 3.99 -13.20
CA PRO A 22 5.41 5.45 -13.27
C PRO A 22 4.04 6.13 -13.34
N SER A 23 3.05 5.49 -13.98
CA SER A 23 1.68 6.01 -14.04
C SER A 23 1.04 6.17 -12.66
N ILE A 24 1.30 5.22 -11.75
CA ILE A 24 0.81 5.26 -10.38
C ILE A 24 1.49 6.40 -9.62
N MET A 25 2.82 6.51 -9.73
CA MET A 25 3.57 7.60 -9.08
C MET A 25 3.16 8.98 -9.60
N THR A 26 3.01 9.17 -10.91
CA THR A 26 2.58 10.45 -11.49
C THR A 26 1.19 10.84 -10.98
N ARG A 27 0.26 9.88 -10.93
CA ARG A 27 -1.08 10.13 -10.41
C ARG A 27 -1.07 10.38 -8.90
N LEU A 28 -0.25 9.64 -8.16
CA LEU A 28 -0.06 9.81 -6.73
C LEU A 28 0.52 11.17 -6.41
N ARG A 29 1.47 11.70 -7.20
CA ARG A 29 2.04 13.04 -6.99
C ARG A 29 1.04 14.18 -7.24
N LYS A 30 0.07 13.97 -8.13
CA LYS A 30 -0.92 14.98 -8.47
C LYS A 30 -1.86 15.37 -7.32
N GLU A 31 -2.20 14.45 -6.42
CA GLU A 31 -3.10 14.75 -5.29
C GLU A 31 -2.44 15.49 -4.12
N PRO A 32 -1.22 15.13 -3.66
CA PRO A 32 -0.49 15.79 -2.58
C PRO A 32 0.18 17.11 -2.97
N GLU A 33 0.34 17.43 -4.26
CA GLU A 33 0.94 18.70 -4.72
C GLU A 33 0.24 19.94 -4.13
N GLU A 34 -1.06 19.85 -3.83
CA GLU A 34 -1.81 20.95 -3.23
C GLU A 34 -1.53 21.12 -1.72
N ASN A 35 -1.18 20.05 -1.01
CA ASN A 35 -0.86 20.09 0.43
C ASN A 35 0.02 18.89 0.86
N PRO A 36 1.33 18.94 0.60
CA PRO A 36 2.20 17.77 0.72
C PRO A 36 2.55 17.38 2.17
N LEU A 37 2.37 18.28 3.13
CA LEU A 37 2.59 18.06 4.56
C LEU A 37 1.34 18.38 5.37
N GLY A 38 0.18 18.14 4.76
CA GLY A 38 -1.12 18.35 5.39
C GLY A 38 -1.30 17.55 6.67
N THR A 39 -2.32 17.92 7.43
CA THR A 39 -2.71 17.14 8.61
C THR A 39 -3.17 15.75 8.16
N LEU A 40 -2.98 14.72 8.98
CA LEU A 40 -3.39 13.35 8.65
C LEU A 40 -4.84 13.25 8.15
N GLU A 41 -5.74 14.07 8.70
CA GLU A 41 -7.15 14.13 8.28
C GLU A 41 -7.32 14.63 6.84
N GLU A 42 -6.46 15.54 6.39
CA GLU A 42 -6.49 16.06 5.02
C GLU A 42 -5.98 14.99 4.05
N LEU A 43 -4.93 14.27 4.44
CA LEU A 43 -4.36 13.19 3.63
C LEU A 43 -5.31 11.99 3.50
N ASP A 44 -6.01 11.57 4.57
CA ASP A 44 -6.98 10.46 4.52
C ASP A 44 -8.20 10.76 3.62
N ARG A 45 -8.45 12.04 3.29
CA ARG A 45 -9.51 12.44 2.35
C ARG A 45 -9.10 12.32 0.88
N LEU A 46 -7.82 12.11 0.58
CA LEU A 46 -7.32 11.98 -0.79
C LEU A 46 -7.67 10.59 -1.34
N PRO A 47 -8.57 10.50 -2.35
CA PRO A 47 -9.16 9.23 -2.74
C PRO A 47 -8.17 8.28 -3.41
N TYR A 48 -7.18 8.79 -4.15
CA TYR A 48 -6.17 7.93 -4.77
C TYR A 48 -5.11 7.49 -3.78
N LEU A 49 -4.72 8.35 -2.83
CA LEU A 49 -3.83 7.97 -1.75
C LEU A 49 -4.43 6.84 -0.90
N ASP A 50 -5.69 6.96 -0.48
CA ASP A 50 -6.40 5.88 0.23
C ASP A 50 -6.51 4.61 -0.64
N ALA A 51 -6.71 4.75 -1.95
CA ALA A 51 -6.77 3.60 -2.86
C ALA A 51 -5.43 2.86 -2.98
N VAL A 52 -4.31 3.58 -3.08
CA VAL A 52 -2.95 3.01 -3.10
C VAL A 52 -2.66 2.32 -1.77
N GLN A 53 -3.02 2.96 -0.66
CA GLN A 53 -2.90 2.39 0.68
C GLN A 53 -3.69 1.08 0.83
N MET A 54 -4.96 1.07 0.41
CA MET A 54 -5.81 -0.13 0.49
C MET A 54 -5.25 -1.27 -0.36
N GLU A 55 -4.71 -0.98 -1.54
CA GLU A 55 -4.12 -1.99 -2.41
C GLU A 55 -2.81 -2.56 -1.83
N ALA A 56 -1.98 -1.73 -1.21
CA ALA A 56 -0.78 -2.19 -0.50
C ALA A 56 -1.14 -3.14 0.66
N PHE A 57 -2.10 -2.75 1.51
CA PHE A 57 -2.56 -3.63 2.58
C PHE A 57 -3.27 -4.89 2.08
N ARG A 58 -3.84 -4.87 0.86
CA ARG A 58 -4.45 -6.06 0.26
C ARG A 58 -3.39 -7.09 -0.10
N LEU A 59 -2.29 -6.64 -0.71
CA LEU A 59 -1.17 -7.49 -1.11
C LEU A 59 -0.28 -7.93 0.06
N ASP A 60 -0.38 -7.26 1.21
CA ASP A 60 0.18 -7.74 2.48
C ASP A 60 -0.71 -8.90 3.00
N PHE A 61 -0.61 -10.05 2.33
CA PHE A 61 -1.65 -11.09 2.31
C PHE A 61 -1.86 -11.86 3.62
N GLY A 62 -0.97 -11.72 4.61
CA GLY A 62 -1.03 -12.34 5.95
C GLY A 62 -1.96 -13.55 6.08
N LEU A 63 -2.95 -13.46 6.98
CA LEU A 63 -3.92 -14.54 7.25
C LEU A 63 -5.11 -14.61 6.27
N THR A 64 -5.21 -13.67 5.33
CA THR A 64 -6.43 -13.48 4.53
C THR A 64 -6.23 -13.72 3.04
N LEU A 65 -5.09 -14.31 2.68
CA LEU A 65 -4.68 -14.65 1.32
C LEU A 65 -5.85 -15.17 0.49
N ILE A 66 -6.51 -16.25 0.92
CA ILE A 66 -7.60 -16.91 0.19
C ILE A 66 -8.68 -15.93 -0.30
N GLN A 67 -9.10 -14.99 0.56
CA GLN A 67 -10.16 -14.05 0.19
C GLN A 67 -9.63 -12.83 -0.56
N GLN A 68 -8.40 -12.41 -0.29
CA GLN A 68 -7.77 -11.29 -1.00
C GLN A 68 -7.24 -11.69 -2.39
N THR A 69 -7.16 -13.00 -2.67
CA THR A 69 -6.80 -13.59 -3.97
C THR A 69 -7.96 -14.23 -4.71
N ASP A 70 -9.19 -14.12 -4.17
CA ASP A 70 -10.40 -14.60 -4.85
C ASP A 70 -10.65 -13.77 -6.12
N GLU A 71 -10.53 -14.39 -7.29
CA GLU A 71 -10.69 -13.75 -8.59
C GLU A 71 -12.10 -13.20 -8.83
N ASP A 72 -13.13 -13.76 -8.18
CA ASP A 72 -14.51 -13.27 -8.29
C ASP A 72 -14.68 -11.92 -7.59
N ILE A 73 -13.90 -11.68 -6.53
CA ILE A 73 -13.94 -10.44 -5.73
C ILE A 73 -12.91 -9.44 -6.27
N PHE A 74 -11.71 -9.94 -6.55
CA PHE A 74 -10.53 -9.19 -6.98
C PHE A 74 -9.99 -9.76 -8.31
N PRO A 75 -10.55 -9.32 -9.46
CA PRO A 75 -10.00 -9.69 -10.76
C PRO A 75 -8.53 -9.28 -10.87
N ASP A 76 -7.71 -10.17 -11.42
CA ASP A 76 -6.24 -10.07 -11.45
C ASP A 76 -5.67 -9.76 -10.05
N PRO A 77 -5.80 -10.69 -9.08
CA PRO A 77 -5.52 -10.41 -7.67
C PRO A 77 -4.05 -10.11 -7.38
N TRP A 78 -3.14 -10.57 -8.22
CA TRP A 78 -1.71 -10.34 -8.03
C TRP A 78 -1.24 -9.00 -8.62
N THR A 79 -2.08 -8.35 -9.43
CA THR A 79 -1.74 -7.06 -10.02
C THR A 79 -2.10 -5.92 -9.08
N PHE A 80 -1.10 -5.12 -8.70
CA PHE A 80 -1.28 -3.89 -7.93
C PHE A 80 -2.05 -2.85 -8.75
N ARG A 81 -3.34 -2.66 -8.43
CA ARG A 81 -4.24 -1.74 -9.15
C ARG A 81 -5.04 -0.88 -8.16
N PRO A 82 -4.54 0.30 -7.76
CA PRO A 82 -5.24 1.20 -6.85
C PRO A 82 -6.66 1.54 -7.32
N GLU A 83 -6.89 1.66 -8.64
CA GLU A 83 -8.18 2.02 -9.23
C GLU A 83 -9.32 1.10 -8.80
N ARG A 84 -9.03 -0.14 -8.36
CA ARG A 84 -10.06 -1.08 -7.90
C ARG A 84 -10.77 -0.63 -6.62
N TRP A 85 -10.23 0.35 -5.90
CA TRP A 85 -10.81 0.91 -4.68
C TRP A 85 -11.58 2.23 -4.92
N LEU A 86 -11.54 2.75 -6.15
CA LEU A 86 -12.21 3.99 -6.52
C LEU A 86 -13.67 3.78 -6.96
N GLY A 87 -14.47 4.85 -6.81
CA GLY A 87 -15.88 4.88 -7.23
C GLY A 87 -16.80 4.02 -6.36
N GLU A 88 -18.05 3.88 -6.81
CA GLU A 88 -19.09 3.12 -6.08
C GLU A 88 -18.73 1.63 -5.95
N VAL A 89 -18.19 1.04 -7.03
CA VAL A 89 -17.75 -0.36 -7.05
C VAL A 89 -16.62 -0.59 -6.06
N GLY A 90 -15.64 0.33 -6.01
CA GLY A 90 -14.54 0.26 -5.05
C GLY A 90 -15.02 0.39 -3.61
N SER A 91 -15.94 1.31 -3.34
CA SER A 91 -16.57 1.47 -2.03
C SER A 91 -17.29 0.18 -1.58
N ALA A 92 -18.07 -0.44 -2.47
CA ALA A 92 -18.72 -1.72 -2.20
C ALA A 92 -17.71 -2.86 -1.96
N ARG A 93 -16.55 -2.83 -2.64
CA ARG A 93 -15.48 -3.84 -2.50
C ARG A 93 -14.79 -3.80 -1.13
N ARG A 94 -14.75 -2.64 -0.44
CA ARG A 94 -14.18 -2.50 0.92
C ARG A 94 -14.84 -3.44 1.94
N LYS A 95 -16.05 -3.94 1.69
CA LYS A 95 -16.69 -4.97 2.54
C LYS A 95 -15.95 -6.32 2.52
N TYR A 96 -15.21 -6.63 1.47
CA TYR A 96 -14.41 -7.86 1.33
C TYR A 96 -12.94 -7.69 1.72
N PHE A 97 -12.50 -6.46 1.99
CA PHE A 97 -11.18 -6.18 2.54
C PHE A 97 -11.09 -6.72 3.97
N LEU A 98 -10.19 -7.68 4.22
CA LEU A 98 -10.04 -8.37 5.50
C LEU A 98 -8.62 -8.32 6.08
N SER A 99 -7.68 -7.58 5.49
CA SER A 99 -6.29 -7.53 5.96
C SER A 99 -6.15 -7.14 7.44
N PHE A 100 -7.11 -6.40 8.00
CA PHE A 100 -7.16 -6.04 9.42
C PHE A 100 -8.16 -6.84 10.27
N ASN A 101 -8.71 -7.94 9.73
CA ASN A 101 -9.85 -8.69 10.27
C ASN A 101 -11.13 -7.85 10.49
N LYS A 102 -12.29 -8.51 10.53
CA LYS A 102 -13.59 -7.84 10.81
C LYS A 102 -14.35 -8.39 12.03
N SER A 103 -13.69 -9.19 12.85
CA SER A 103 -14.25 -9.84 14.03
C SER A 103 -13.95 -9.07 15.34
N LEU A 104 -14.29 -9.63 16.49
CA LEU A 104 -13.91 -9.16 17.83
C LEU A 104 -12.39 -9.04 18.02
N ARG A 105 -11.62 -9.78 17.20
CA ARG A 105 -10.15 -9.67 17.11
C ARG A 105 -9.70 -8.81 15.92
N ARG A 106 -10.48 -7.78 15.57
CA ARG A 106 -10.06 -6.75 14.62
C ARG A 106 -8.75 -6.14 15.11
N CYS A 107 -7.85 -5.85 14.18
CA CYS A 107 -6.58 -5.21 14.49
C CYS A 107 -6.83 -3.96 15.35
N LEU A 108 -6.11 -3.88 16.47
CA LEU A 108 -6.21 -2.73 17.37
C LEU A 108 -5.61 -1.47 16.74
N ASP A 109 -4.55 -1.67 15.96
CA ASP A 109 -3.70 -0.61 15.44
C ASP A 109 -4.05 -0.19 14.00
N ILE A 110 -5.32 -0.34 13.58
CA ILE A 110 -5.76 0.01 12.21
C ILE A 110 -5.46 1.47 11.89
N ASN A 111 -5.87 2.37 12.78
CA ASN A 111 -5.71 3.80 12.54
C ASN A 111 -4.22 4.19 12.49
N LEU A 112 -3.39 3.54 13.32
CA LEU A 112 -1.95 3.76 13.33
C LEU A 112 -1.32 3.26 12.02
N ALA A 113 -1.65 2.04 11.59
CA ALA A 113 -1.16 1.48 10.33
C ALA A 113 -1.56 2.34 9.13
N LYS A 114 -2.83 2.76 9.06
CA LYS A 114 -3.30 3.69 8.02
C LYS A 114 -2.57 5.02 8.09
N ALA A 115 -2.32 5.58 9.28
CA ALA A 115 -1.61 6.84 9.40
C ALA A 115 -0.16 6.75 8.92
N GLU A 116 0.56 5.72 9.36
CA GLU A 116 1.98 5.53 9.01
C GLU A 116 2.16 5.33 7.51
N LEU A 117 1.37 4.44 6.89
CA LEU A 117 1.46 4.23 5.45
C LEU A 117 1.00 5.45 4.64
N CYS A 118 0.00 6.19 5.12
CA CYS A 118 -0.48 7.41 4.46
C CYS A 118 0.61 8.50 4.44
N MET A 119 1.22 8.78 5.59
CA MET A 119 2.28 9.78 5.71
C MET A 119 3.52 9.38 4.92
N ASP A 120 3.91 8.10 4.98
CA ASP A 120 5.05 7.58 4.25
C ASP A 120 4.87 7.73 2.73
N LEU A 121 3.69 7.38 2.20
CA LEU A 121 3.37 7.57 0.79
C LEU A 121 3.33 9.04 0.35
N ALA A 122 2.79 9.92 1.20
CA ALA A 122 2.80 11.37 0.94
C ALA A 122 4.22 11.92 0.89
N VAL A 123 5.09 11.48 1.81
CA VAL A 123 6.52 11.84 1.78
C VAL A 123 7.20 11.24 0.56
N ALA A 124 6.96 9.97 0.23
CA ALA A 124 7.56 9.33 -0.95
C ALA A 124 7.19 10.04 -2.26
N ALA A 125 6.00 10.62 -2.35
CA ALA A 125 5.58 11.42 -3.49
C ALA A 125 6.42 12.70 -3.67
N LEU A 126 6.96 13.28 -2.57
CA LEU A 126 7.77 14.51 -2.61
C LEU A 126 9.20 14.30 -3.07
N TRP A 127 9.71 13.07 -2.99
CA TRP A 127 11.11 12.76 -3.29
C TRP A 127 11.23 12.06 -4.63
N ASP A 128 12.38 12.26 -5.28
CA ASP A 128 12.73 11.48 -6.47
C ASP A 128 13.45 10.20 -6.04
N ILE A 129 12.65 9.15 -5.88
CA ILE A 129 13.08 7.83 -5.45
C ILE A 129 13.06 6.92 -6.69
N TYR A 130 14.05 6.04 -6.80
CA TYR A 130 14.08 5.03 -7.85
C TYR A 130 14.53 3.67 -7.31
N LEU A 131 14.06 2.59 -7.95
CA LEU A 131 14.44 1.22 -7.61
C LEU A 131 15.90 0.97 -7.99
N TYR A 132 16.65 0.30 -7.12
CA TYR A 132 18.06 -0.03 -7.36
C TYR A 132 18.31 -1.52 -7.19
N LYS A 133 18.53 -2.24 -8.30
CA LYS A 133 18.75 -3.69 -8.31
C LYS A 133 17.64 -4.44 -7.54
N THR A 134 16.40 -4.07 -7.81
CA THR A 134 15.19 -4.65 -7.22
C THR A 134 14.31 -5.17 -8.34
N ASP A 135 13.76 -6.37 -8.18
CA ASP A 135 12.85 -7.00 -9.13
C ASP A 135 11.57 -7.49 -8.44
N ASP A 136 10.64 -8.08 -9.19
CA ASP A 136 9.34 -8.54 -8.66
C ASP A 136 9.53 -9.54 -7.52
N SER A 137 10.55 -10.41 -7.60
CA SER A 137 10.83 -11.43 -6.58
C SER A 137 11.21 -10.85 -5.22
N ASP A 138 11.56 -9.56 -5.14
CA ASP A 138 11.81 -8.89 -3.86
C ASP A 138 10.50 -8.62 -3.09
N VAL A 139 9.36 -8.50 -3.77
CA VAL A 139 8.05 -8.23 -3.15
C VAL A 139 7.00 -9.30 -3.40
N THR A 140 7.27 -10.28 -4.27
CA THR A 140 6.39 -11.43 -4.46
C THR A 140 6.29 -12.23 -3.16
N PHE A 141 5.08 -12.68 -2.85
CA PHE A 141 4.82 -13.63 -1.79
C PHE A 141 5.59 -14.94 -2.02
N LEU A 142 6.63 -15.18 -1.22
CA LEU A 142 7.57 -16.32 -1.40
C LEU A 142 7.20 -17.55 -0.56
N TYR A 143 6.72 -17.34 0.67
CA TYR A 143 6.45 -18.42 1.62
C TYR A 143 5.14 -18.19 2.37
N ASP A 144 4.40 -19.27 2.60
CA ASP A 144 3.21 -19.30 3.45
C ASP A 144 3.57 -19.42 4.95
N TYR A 145 4.39 -18.47 5.43
CA TYR A 145 4.51 -18.25 6.87
C TYR A 145 3.39 -17.31 7.32
N PHE A 146 2.92 -17.47 8.56
CA PHE A 146 1.87 -16.64 9.17
C PHE A 146 2.12 -15.12 9.12
N VAL A 147 3.34 -14.71 8.78
CA VAL A 147 3.70 -13.33 8.46
C VAL A 147 4.41 -13.36 7.11
N ASP A 148 3.97 -12.52 6.18
CA ASP A 148 4.64 -12.34 4.90
C ASP A 148 6.09 -11.88 5.16
N THR A 149 7.05 -12.49 4.46
CA THR A 149 8.46 -12.10 4.56
C THR A 149 8.97 -11.79 3.18
N GLN A 150 9.15 -10.50 2.91
CA GLN A 150 9.60 -10.00 1.62
C GLN A 150 11.12 -9.98 1.55
N ALA A 151 11.64 -10.08 0.33
CA ALA A 151 13.06 -9.88 0.08
C ALA A 151 13.38 -8.37 0.13
N ARG A 152 14.60 -8.07 0.53
CA ARG A 152 15.01 -6.74 1.00
C ARG A 152 14.95 -5.70 -0.11
N LEU A 153 13.92 -4.82 -0.10
CA LEU A 153 13.79 -3.71 -1.04
C LEU A 153 14.99 -2.75 -0.96
N LYS A 154 15.57 -2.43 -2.11
CA LYS A 154 16.65 -1.44 -2.26
C LYS A 154 16.15 -0.28 -3.13
N CYS A 155 16.19 0.92 -2.58
CA CYS A 155 15.91 2.15 -3.31
C CYS A 155 17.08 3.13 -3.15
N HIS A 156 17.21 4.06 -4.09
CA HIS A 156 18.12 5.18 -4.00
C HIS A 156 17.32 6.47 -4.05
N GLN A 157 17.73 7.45 -3.24
CA GLN A 157 17.08 8.75 -3.13
C GLN A 157 17.99 9.83 -3.71
N SER A 158 17.45 10.64 -4.62
CA SER A 158 18.10 11.82 -5.16
C SER A 158 17.38 13.06 -4.64
N GLN A 159 18.11 14.01 -4.06
CA GLN A 159 17.52 15.26 -3.58
C GLN A 159 17.60 16.29 -4.71
N SER A 160 16.46 16.70 -5.27
CA SER A 160 16.41 17.85 -6.16
C SER A 160 16.63 19.12 -5.34
N SER A 161 17.70 19.85 -5.65
CA SER A 161 17.96 21.18 -5.11
C SER A 161 16.78 22.12 -5.40
N TRP A 162 16.18 22.67 -4.35
CA TRP A 162 15.21 23.77 -4.41
C TRP A 162 15.81 24.99 -5.09
#